data_AF-A0A9Q4KGN2-F1
#
_entry.id   AF-A0A9Q4KGN2-F1
#
_cell.length_a   1.000
_cell.length_b   1.000
_cell.length_c   1.000
_cell.angle_alpha   90.00
_cell.angle_beta   90.00
_cell.angle_gamma   90.00
#
_symmetry.space_group_name_H-M   'P 1'
#
loop_
_entity.id
_entity.type
_entity.pdbx_description
1 polymer ?
#
loop_
_entity_poly.entity_id
_entity_poly.type
_entity_poly.pdbx_seq_one_letter_code
_entity_poly.pdbx_strand_id
1 'polypeptide(L)'
;MKFYKVIVGDNFLTPGSIDEVGYYSNYDKAFKALKKDLKTWGQKISFIPNLADTVKGYQGEWIDLKDNTKGIFEIRQIEIN
;
A
#
# COMPACT_ATOMS: atom_id res chain seq x y z
N MET A 1 -10.41 -1.73 18.32
CA MET A 1 -8.95 -1.96 18.26
C MET A 1 -8.38 -1.31 17.00
N LYS A 2 -7.19 -0.67 17.08
CA LYS A 2 -6.56 0.05 15.95
C LYS A 2 -5.70 -0.89 15.11
N PHE A 3 -5.88 -0.88 13.79
CA PHE A 3 -5.09 -1.63 12.82
C PHE A 3 -4.68 -0.76 11.64
N TYR A 4 -3.73 -1.24 10.84
CA TYR A 4 -3.33 -0.67 9.56
C TYR A 4 -3.71 -1.64 8.45
N LYS A 5 -4.65 -1.24 7.59
CA LYS A 5 -5.02 -1.97 6.37
C LYS A 5 -4.06 -1.58 5.25
N VAL A 6 -3.57 -2.57 4.51
CA VAL A 6 -2.73 -2.38 3.33
C VAL A 6 -3.45 -2.89 2.10
N ILE A 7 -3.57 -2.02 1.09
CA ILE A 7 -4.10 -2.36 -0.22
C ILE A 7 -3.15 -1.91 -1.32
N VAL A 8 -3.20 -2.61 -2.44
CA VAL A 8 -2.46 -2.30 -3.67
C VAL A 8 -3.41 -2.42 -4.84
N GLY A 9 -3.31 -1.55 -5.83
CA GLY A 9 -4.10 -1.66 -7.05
C GLY A 9 -3.59 -0.75 -8.16
N ASP A 10 -4.40 -0.59 -9.21
CA ASP A 10 -4.09 0.29 -10.32
C ASP A 10 -4.02 1.79 -9.89
N ASN A 11 -3.79 2.68 -10.85
CA ASN A 11 -3.64 4.11 -10.60
C ASN A 11 -4.92 4.81 -10.08
N PHE A 12 -6.05 4.09 -9.98
CA PHE A 12 -7.32 4.64 -9.52
C PHE A 12 -7.95 3.83 -8.38
N LEU A 13 -7.27 2.77 -7.90
CA LEU A 13 -7.83 1.77 -7.00
C LEU A 13 -9.20 1.29 -7.50
N THR A 14 -9.28 0.94 -8.78
CA THR A 14 -10.53 0.49 -9.40
C THR A 14 -11.05 -0.76 -8.68
N PRO A 15 -12.34 -0.84 -8.32
CA PRO A 15 -12.91 -2.05 -7.75
C PRO A 15 -12.64 -3.27 -8.65
N GLY A 16 -12.02 -4.31 -8.10
CA GLY A 16 -11.62 -5.51 -8.84
C GLY A 16 -10.15 -5.54 -9.26
N SER A 17 -9.43 -4.42 -9.21
CA SER A 17 -7.97 -4.38 -9.33
C SER A 17 -7.26 -4.19 -7.98
N ILE A 18 -8.01 -4.28 -6.87
CA ILE A 18 -7.48 -4.10 -5.52
C ILE A 18 -7.10 -5.46 -4.95
N ASP A 19 -5.82 -5.62 -4.67
CA ASP A 19 -5.28 -6.69 -3.85
C ASP A 19 -5.14 -6.22 -2.40
N GLU A 20 -5.76 -6.96 -1.48
CA GLU A 20 -5.59 -6.73 -0.05
C GLU A 20 -4.36 -7.49 0.45
N VAL A 21 -3.35 -6.75 0.90
CA VAL A 21 -2.13 -7.32 1.50
C VAL A 21 -2.42 -7.77 2.94
N GLY A 22 -3.24 -7.02 3.68
CA GLY A 22 -3.78 -7.45 4.97
C GLY A 22 -3.91 -6.36 6.02
N TYR A 23 -4.06 -6.80 7.28
CA TYR A 23 -4.27 -5.97 8.46
C TYR A 23 -3.17 -6.17 9.50
N TYR A 24 -2.59 -5.06 9.99
CA TYR A 24 -1.43 -5.11 10.89
C TYR A 24 -1.60 -4.24 12.13
N SER A 25 -0.97 -4.66 13.23
CA SER A 25 -1.06 -3.95 14.52
C SER A 25 -0.35 -2.59 14.54
N ASN A 26 0.55 -2.32 13.59
CA ASN A 26 1.26 -1.05 13.48
C ASN A 26 1.73 -0.79 12.03
N TYR A 27 2.10 0.46 11.76
CA TYR A 27 2.52 0.93 10.44
C TYR A 27 3.77 0.20 9.92
N ASP A 28 4.78 -0.02 10.75
CA ASP A 28 6.04 -0.65 10.31
C ASP A 28 5.83 -2.08 9.80
N LYS A 29 4.95 -2.84 10.46
CA LYS A 29 4.58 -4.19 10.01
C LYS A 29 3.83 -4.14 8.67
N ALA A 30 2.87 -3.23 8.54
CA ALA A 30 2.13 -3.00 7.31
C ALA A 30 3.07 -2.63 6.15
N PHE A 31 3.99 -1.70 6.37
CA PHE A 31 4.93 -1.23 5.35
C PHE A 31 5.96 -2.30 4.97
N LYS A 32 6.42 -3.10 5.93
CA LYS A 32 7.28 -4.27 5.65
C LYS A 32 6.55 -5.32 4.81
N ALA A 33 5.27 -5.60 5.11
CA ALA A 33 4.47 -6.53 4.35
C ALA A 33 4.24 -6.05 2.92
N LEU A 34 3.83 -4.79 2.73
CA LEU A 34 3.71 -4.15 1.42
C LEU A 34 4.98 -4.36 0.57
N LYS A 35 6.15 -4.05 1.12
CA LYS A 35 7.43 -4.20 0.40
C LYS A 35 7.71 -5.65 0.01
N LYS A 36 7.35 -6.60 0.88
CA LYS A 36 7.55 -8.03 0.62
C LYS A 36 6.66 -8.51 -0.52
N ASP A 37 5.40 -8.11 -0.51
CA ASP A 37 4.42 -8.58 -1.50
C ASP A 37 4.67 -7.93 -2.87
N LEU A 38 4.91 -6.61 -2.92
CA LEU A 38 5.36 -5.95 -4.15
C LEU A 38 6.58 -6.65 -4.76
N LYS A 39 7.60 -6.98 -3.94
CA LYS A 39 8.78 -7.70 -4.42
C LYS A 39 8.43 -9.09 -4.98
N THR A 40 7.48 -9.79 -4.36
CA THR A 40 7.01 -11.11 -4.82
C THR A 40 6.28 -10.99 -6.15
N TRP A 41 5.58 -9.89 -6.40
CA TRP A 41 4.90 -9.60 -7.66
C TRP A 41 5.81 -9.00 -8.74
N GLY A 42 7.11 -8.86 -8.49
CA GLY A 42 8.03 -8.21 -9.43
C GLY A 42 7.85 -6.69 -9.50
N GLN A 43 7.26 -6.09 -8.47
CA GLN A 43 7.00 -4.67 -8.35
C GLN A 43 7.89 -4.03 -7.27
N LYS A 44 7.98 -2.70 -7.28
CA LYS A 44 8.63 -1.93 -6.21
C LYS A 44 7.91 -0.61 -5.96
N ILE A 45 8.12 -0.02 -4.79
CA ILE A 45 7.69 1.34 -4.49
C ILE A 45 8.47 2.32 -5.40
N SER A 46 7.75 3.18 -6.11
CA SER A 46 8.30 4.26 -6.94
C SER A 46 8.21 5.62 -6.29
N PHE A 47 7.20 5.85 -5.44
CA PHE A 47 7.00 7.14 -4.78
C PHE A 47 6.33 6.96 -3.41
N ILE A 48 6.77 7.75 -2.42
CA ILE A 48 6.14 7.91 -1.11
C ILE A 48 6.04 9.41 -0.87
N PRO A 49 4.83 9.99 -0.72
CA PRO A 49 4.70 11.40 -0.40
C PRO A 49 5.29 11.71 0.97
N ASN A 50 5.69 12.97 1.15
CA ASN A 50 6.40 13.39 2.34
C ASN A 50 5.53 13.21 3.60
N LEU A 51 6.14 12.64 4.65
CA LEU A 51 5.47 12.16 5.86
C LEU A 51 4.72 13.25 6.65
N ALA A 52 5.03 14.53 6.43
CA ALA A 52 4.45 15.64 7.18
C ALA A 52 2.95 15.88 6.92
N ASP A 53 2.40 15.41 5.79
CA ASP A 53 0.99 15.64 5.41
C ASP A 53 0.04 14.48 5.79
N THR A 54 0.53 13.46 6.52
CA THR A 54 -0.09 12.12 6.57
C THR A 54 -1.01 11.89 7.78
N VAL A 55 -1.98 12.77 7.99
CA VAL A 55 -2.88 12.67 9.16
C VAL A 55 -3.88 11.50 9.08
N LYS A 56 -4.14 10.84 7.92
CA LYS A 56 -5.17 9.77 7.83
C LYS A 56 -4.91 8.60 6.86
N GLY A 57 -3.66 8.30 6.52
CA GLY A 57 -3.32 7.17 5.65
C GLY A 57 -2.19 7.53 4.68
N TYR A 58 -1.35 6.55 4.37
CA TYR A 58 -0.27 6.70 3.41
C TYR A 58 -0.73 6.18 2.07
N GLN A 59 -0.81 7.05 1.07
CA GLN A 59 -0.97 6.64 -0.32
C GLN A 59 0.35 6.87 -1.04
N GLY A 60 0.86 5.88 -1.77
CA GLY A 60 2.07 6.01 -2.58
C GLY A 60 1.94 5.25 -3.89
N GLU A 61 3.01 5.25 -4.67
CA GLU A 61 3.02 4.60 -5.98
C GLU A 61 3.94 3.38 -5.99
N TRP A 62 3.56 2.38 -6.76
CA TRP A 62 4.40 1.26 -7.14
C TRP A 62 4.61 1.22 -8.66
N ILE A 63 5.65 0.53 -9.09
CA ILE A 63 5.97 0.26 -10.49
C ILE A 63 6.30 -1.22 -10.68
N ASP A 64 5.74 -1.83 -11.71
CA ASP A 64 6.09 -3.16 -12.21
C ASP A 64 7.42 -3.10 -12.95
N LEU A 65 8.35 -4.00 -12.60
CA LEU A 65 9.68 -4.01 -13.18
C LEU A 65 9.72 -4.66 -14.56
N LYS A 66 8.69 -5.38 -14.97
CA LYS A 66 8.62 -6.09 -16.24
C LYS A 66 8.19 -5.19 -17.38
N ASP A 67 7.20 -4.33 -17.15
CA ASP A 67 6.57 -3.51 -18.20
C ASP A 67 6.46 -2.01 -17.86
N ASN A 68 6.96 -1.58 -16.70
CA ASN A 68 6.86 -0.21 -16.18
C ASN A 68 5.43 0.28 -15.93
N THR A 69 4.45 -0.63 -15.85
CA THR A 69 3.10 -0.29 -15.37
C THR A 69 3.18 0.24 -13.96
N LYS A 70 2.36 1.24 -13.64
CA LYS A 70 2.28 1.83 -12.32
C LYS A 70 0.92 1.61 -11.71
N GLY A 71 0.89 1.66 -10.38
CA GLY A 71 -0.33 1.73 -9.62
C GLY A 71 -0.10 2.37 -8.27
N ILE A 72 -1.10 2.26 -7.41
CA ILE A 72 -1.13 2.89 -6.11
C ILE A 72 -1.15 1.82 -5.02
N PHE A 73 -0.53 2.13 -3.89
CA PHE A 73 -0.78 1.42 -2.65
C PHE A 73 -1.32 2.38 -1.60
N GLU A 74 -2.08 1.85 -0.65
CA GLU A 74 -2.55 2.59 0.51
C GLU A 74 -2.27 1.82 1.81
N ILE A 75 -1.78 2.51 2.83
CA ILE A 75 -1.68 2.03 4.21
C ILE A 75 -2.53 2.95 5.09
N ARG A 76 -3.74 2.52 5.44
CA ARG A 76 -4.70 3.30 6.22
C ARG A 76 -4.84 2.76 7.63
N GLN A 77 -4.83 3.65 8.62
CA GLN A 77 -5.25 3.29 9.97
C GLN A 77 -6.78 3.14 10.02
N ILE A 78 -7.24 2.02 10.53
CA ILE A 78 -8.66 1.74 10.72
C ILE A 78 -8.93 1.38 12.18
N GLU A 79 -10.17 1.63 12.61
CA GLU A 79 -10.70 1.18 13.88
C GLU A 79 -11.79 0.15 13.61
N ILE A 80 -11.65 -1.02 14.21
CA ILE A 80 -12.68 -2.06 14.20
C ILE A 80 -13.31 -2.04 15.60
N ASN A 81 -14.62 -1.79 15.65
CA ASN A 81 -15.43 -1.78 16.86
C ASN A 81 -15.74 -3.21 17.32
#